data_AF-A0A532TNM4-F1
#
_entry.id   AF-A0A532TNM4-F1
#
_cell.length_a   1.000
_cell.length_b   1.000
_cell.length_c   1.000
_cell.angle_alpha   90.00
_cell.angle_beta   90.00
_cell.angle_gamma   90.00
#
_symmetry.space_group_name_H-M   'P 1'
#
loop_
_entity.id
_entity.type
_entity.pdbx_description
1 polymer ?
#
loop_
_entity_poly.entity_id
_entity_poly.type
_entity_poly.pdbx_seq_one_letter_code
_entity_poly.pdbx_strand_id
1 'polypeptide(L)'
;MNGKHKFYLLLSIFQFILIFLVIFTSNGIISFVAAQVPDAFDYYDSATTMVLGLSVAISVSAAVLGSAWAMKTVGTAAISALSEREEAFFKAFLVVALCEALAVYGLIVAILLWTKIPTPLTN
;
A
#
# COMPACT_ATOMS: atom_id res chain seq x y z
N MET A 1 9.75 14.41 -35.08
CA MET A 1 10.81 13.87 -34.18
C MET A 1 11.22 12.49 -34.67
N ASN A 2 12.46 12.34 -35.12
CA ASN A 2 12.96 11.12 -35.78
C ASN A 2 12.86 9.91 -34.85
N GLY A 3 12.55 8.72 -35.39
CA GLY A 3 12.30 7.50 -34.60
C GLY A 3 13.43 7.15 -33.62
N LYS A 4 14.67 7.48 -33.97
CA LYS A 4 15.85 7.32 -33.10
C LYS A 4 15.76 8.17 -31.83
N HIS A 5 15.22 9.39 -31.92
CA HIS A 5 15.09 10.29 -30.76
C HIS A 5 13.95 9.86 -29.83
N LYS A 6 12.86 9.33 -30.39
CA LYS A 6 11.78 8.71 -29.60
C LYS A 6 12.29 7.50 -28.78
N PHE A 7 13.17 6.71 -29.37
CA PHE A 7 13.77 5.55 -28.71
C PHE A 7 14.68 5.93 -27.53
N TYR A 8 15.60 6.89 -27.72
CA TYR A 8 16.44 7.36 -26.61
C TYR A 8 15.65 8.06 -25.51
N LEU A 9 14.57 8.78 -25.85
CA LEU A 9 13.69 9.40 -24.87
C LEU A 9 12.94 8.34 -24.05
N LEU A 10 12.45 7.27 -24.69
CA LEU A 10 11.79 6.16 -23.98
C LEU A 10 12.76 5.42 -23.06
N LEU A 11 13.99 5.19 -23.51
CA LEU A 11 15.05 4.55 -22.72
C LEU A 11 15.43 5.39 -21.49
N SER A 12 15.54 6.71 -21.65
CA SER A 12 15.85 7.62 -20.54
C SER A 12 14.71 7.68 -19.52
N ILE A 13 13.45 7.72 -19.96
CA ILE A 13 12.28 7.66 -19.07
C ILE A 13 12.23 6.33 -18.31
N PHE A 14 12.46 5.20 -19.00
CA PHE A 14 12.51 3.89 -18.37
C PHE A 14 13.64 3.80 -17.32
N GLN A 15 14.82 4.34 -17.63
CA GLN A 15 15.93 4.36 -16.68
C GLN A 15 15.63 5.23 -15.45
N PHE A 16 14.98 6.38 -15.64
CA PHE A 16 14.56 7.24 -14.54
C PHE A 16 13.53 6.55 -13.63
N ILE A 17 12.58 5.83 -14.21
CA ILE A 17 11.56 5.08 -13.46
C ILE A 17 12.18 3.94 -12.63
N LEU A 18 13.20 3.26 -13.14
CA LEU A 18 13.91 2.23 -12.39
C LEU A 18 14.72 2.80 -11.24
N ILE A 19 15.42 3.92 -11.45
CA ILE A 19 16.18 4.58 -10.38
C ILE A 19 15.23 5.08 -9.28
N PHE A 20 14.11 5.70 -9.66
CA PHE A 20 13.07 6.11 -8.73
C PHE A 20 12.53 4.89 -7.96
N LEU A 21 12.15 3.81 -8.63
CA LEU A 21 11.64 2.61 -7.98
C LEU A 21 12.66 1.94 -7.04
N VAL A 22 13.95 1.97 -7.36
CA VAL A 22 15.01 1.44 -6.49
C VAL A 22 15.22 2.31 -5.25
N ILE A 23 15.17 3.63 -5.38
CA ILE A 23 15.26 4.56 -4.23
C ILE A 23 14.02 4.42 -3.33
N PHE A 24 12.85 4.22 -3.92
CA PHE A 24 11.59 3.99 -3.20
C PHE A 24 11.32 2.50 -2.91
N THR A 25 12.31 1.62 -3.07
CA THR A 25 12.18 0.22 -2.62
C THR A 25 12.18 0.16 -1.10
N SER A 26 11.60 -0.88 -0.50
CA SER A 26 11.46 -1.02 0.96
C SER A 26 12.75 -0.64 1.73
N ASN A 27 13.92 -1.07 1.25
CA ASN A 27 15.21 -0.74 1.87
C ASN A 27 15.66 0.71 1.68
N GLY A 28 15.35 1.33 0.53
CA GLY A 28 15.61 2.75 0.29
C GLY A 28 14.68 3.64 1.10
N ILE A 29 13.42 3.21 1.27
CA ILE A 29 12.46 3.86 2.15
C ILE A 29 12.91 3.82 3.60
N ILE A 30 13.26 2.63 4.08
CA ILE A 30 13.72 2.43 5.46
C ILE A 30 15.00 3.22 5.72
N SER A 31 15.94 3.30 4.77
CA SER A 31 17.20 4.05 4.94
C SER A 31 16.98 5.56 5.01
N PHE A 32 16.08 6.13 4.20
CA PHE A 32 15.77 7.56 4.31
C PHE A 32 15.02 7.88 5.60
N VAL A 33 14.07 7.02 6.01
CA VAL A 33 13.32 7.19 7.27
C VAL A 33 14.27 7.03 8.45
N ALA A 34 15.13 6.01 8.43
CA ALA A 34 16.13 5.77 9.47
C ALA A 34 17.15 6.90 9.57
N ALA A 35 17.55 7.51 8.44
CA ALA A 35 18.42 8.69 8.45
C ALA A 35 17.74 9.95 9.02
N GLN A 36 16.40 9.99 9.05
CA GLN A 36 15.60 11.03 9.71
C GLN A 36 15.24 10.67 11.16
N VAL A 37 15.60 9.47 11.62
CA VAL A 37 15.34 8.96 12.98
C VAL A 37 16.64 9.02 13.78
N PRO A 38 16.75 9.90 14.80
CA PRO A 38 17.87 9.87 15.73
C PRO A 38 17.92 8.52 16.47
N ASP A 39 19.13 7.96 16.62
CA ASP A 39 19.48 6.63 17.18
C ASP A 39 18.99 6.29 18.61
N ALA A 40 18.10 7.10 19.18
CA ALA A 40 17.49 6.81 20.47
C ALA A 40 16.07 7.38 20.46
N PHE A 41 15.07 6.51 20.26
CA PHE A 41 13.71 6.86 20.62
C PHE A 41 13.65 6.99 22.14
N ASP A 42 13.74 8.22 22.64
CA ASP A 42 13.06 8.55 23.88
C ASP A 42 11.58 8.22 23.64
N TYR A 43 11.08 7.21 24.36
CA TYR A 43 9.75 6.59 24.25
C TYR A 43 8.58 7.58 24.45
N TYR A 44 8.87 8.87 24.66
CA TYR A 44 7.95 9.96 24.97
C TYR A 44 8.06 11.18 24.04
N ASP A 45 8.66 11.05 22.86
CA ASP A 45 8.66 12.15 21.89
C ASP A 45 7.31 12.24 21.14
N SER A 46 6.63 13.38 21.31
CA SER A 46 5.33 13.66 20.68
C SER A 46 5.40 13.58 19.15
N ALA A 47 6.54 13.91 18.55
CA ALA A 47 6.69 13.84 17.10
C ALA A 47 6.68 12.39 16.59
N THR A 48 7.30 11.46 17.32
CA THR A 48 7.29 10.02 16.97
C THR A 48 5.87 9.44 17.02
N THR A 49 5.09 9.79 18.04
CA THR A 49 3.68 9.36 18.16
C THR A 49 2.82 9.90 17.01
N MET A 50 3.04 11.15 16.60
CA MET A 50 2.33 11.75 15.46
C MET A 50 2.67 11.06 14.13
N VAL A 51 3.95 10.75 13.89
CA VAL A 51 4.39 10.06 12.67
C VAL A 51 3.82 8.64 12.61
N LEU A 52 3.86 7.91 13.74
CA LEU A 52 3.24 6.58 13.82
C LEU A 52 1.73 6.64 13.59
N GLY A 53 1.02 7.58 14.22
CA GLY A 53 -0.41 7.79 14.00
C GLY A 53 -0.76 8.11 12.54
N LEU A 54 0.03 8.95 11.88
CA LEU A 54 -0.16 9.28 10.46
C LEU A 54 0.11 8.07 9.56
N SER A 55 1.16 7.29 9.85
CA SER A 55 1.48 6.08 9.08
C SER A 55 0.38 5.01 9.17
N VAL A 56 -0.23 4.83 10.35
CA VAL A 56 -1.39 3.95 10.56
C VAL A 56 -2.56 4.39 9.66
N ALA A 57 -2.90 5.69 9.68
CA ALA A 57 -4.01 6.22 8.89
C ALA A 57 -3.78 6.07 7.38
N ILE A 58 -2.56 6.35 6.90
CA ILE A 58 -2.20 6.21 5.48
C ILE A 58 -2.22 4.74 5.05
N SER A 59 -1.72 3.82 5.88
CA SER A 59 -1.67 2.39 5.57
C SER A 59 -3.07 1.81 5.32
N VAL A 60 -4.04 2.09 6.20
CA VAL A 60 -5.43 1.62 6.01
C VAL A 60 -6.07 2.30 4.81
N SER A 61 -6.01 3.63 4.73
CA SER A 61 -6.73 4.39 3.70
C SER A 61 -6.24 4.05 2.29
N ALA A 62 -4.93 3.95 2.07
CA ALA A 62 -4.37 3.59 0.77
C ALA A 62 -4.76 2.16 0.35
N ALA A 63 -4.71 1.20 1.28
CA ALA A 63 -5.09 -0.19 1.01
C ALA A 63 -6.58 -0.34 0.69
N VAL A 64 -7.45 0.34 1.46
CA VAL A 64 -8.90 0.31 1.24
C VAL A 64 -9.27 0.98 -0.08
N LEU A 65 -8.64 2.11 -0.44
CA LEU A 65 -8.86 2.77 -1.73
C LEU A 65 -8.44 1.88 -2.91
N GLY A 66 -7.28 1.21 -2.79
CA GLY A 66 -6.81 0.26 -3.81
C GLY A 66 -7.74 -0.94 -3.97
N SER A 67 -8.20 -1.52 -2.84
CA SER A 67 -9.17 -2.62 -2.83
C SER A 67 -10.51 -2.20 -3.45
N ALA A 68 -11.05 -1.05 -3.06
CA ALA A 68 -12.30 -0.52 -3.61
C ALA A 68 -12.23 -0.32 -5.13
N TRP A 69 -11.07 0.14 -5.64
CA TRP A 69 -10.88 0.31 -7.08
C TRP A 69 -10.90 -1.02 -7.84
N ALA A 70 -10.30 -2.08 -7.28
CA ALA A 70 -10.37 -3.43 -7.83
C ALA A 70 -11.79 -4.02 -7.74
N MET A 71 -12.47 -3.83 -6.60
CA MET A 71 -13.83 -4.33 -6.38
C MET A 71 -14.85 -3.72 -7.34
N LYS A 72 -14.67 -2.45 -7.76
CA LYS A 72 -15.58 -1.78 -8.71
C LYS A 72 -15.78 -2.61 -9.98
N THR A 73 -14.72 -3.15 -10.56
CA THR A 73 -14.78 -3.88 -11.83
C THR A 73 -15.05 -5.36 -11.61
N VAL A 74 -14.39 -5.96 -10.61
CA VAL A 74 -14.52 -7.38 -10.29
C VAL A 74 -15.92 -7.73 -9.80
N GLY A 75 -16.52 -6.88 -8.95
CA GLY A 75 -17.87 -7.10 -8.43
C GLY A 75 -18.93 -7.09 -9.52
N THR A 76 -18.86 -6.14 -10.47
CA THR A 76 -19.79 -6.10 -11.61
C THR A 76 -19.64 -7.31 -12.53
N ALA A 77 -18.39 -7.75 -12.76
CA ALA A 77 -18.12 -8.94 -13.59
C ALA A 77 -18.59 -10.23 -12.91
N ALA A 78 -18.41 -10.34 -11.59
CA ALA A 78 -18.88 -11.47 -10.80
C ALA A 78 -20.40 -11.62 -10.87
N ILE A 79 -21.15 -10.54 -10.63
CA ILE A 79 -22.63 -10.56 -10.69
C ILE A 79 -23.12 -10.88 -12.11
N SER A 80 -22.47 -10.32 -13.15
CA SER A 80 -22.82 -10.62 -14.54
C SER A 80 -22.60 -12.10 -14.89
N ALA A 81 -21.48 -12.69 -14.46
CA ALA A 81 -21.19 -14.11 -14.70
C ALA A 81 -22.18 -15.02 -13.95
N LEU A 82 -22.56 -14.62 -12.73
CA LEU A 82 -23.55 -15.30 -11.91
C LEU A 82 -24.95 -15.31 -12.55
N SER A 83 -25.30 -14.25 -13.28
CA SER A 83 -26.58 -14.18 -14.00
C SER A 83 -26.71 -15.21 -15.12
N GLU A 84 -25.60 -15.65 -15.72
CA GLU A 84 -25.60 -16.64 -16.79
C GLU A 84 -25.29 -18.06 -16.28
N ARG A 85 -24.44 -18.18 -15.26
CA ARG A 85 -23.94 -19.44 -14.74
C ARG A 85 -23.84 -19.40 -13.22
N GLU A 86 -24.95 -19.74 -12.55
CA GLU A 86 -25.01 -19.80 -11.08
C GLU A 86 -24.02 -20.82 -10.49
N GLU A 87 -23.70 -21.88 -11.24
CA GLU A 87 -22.68 -22.88 -10.89
C GLU A 87 -21.27 -22.28 -10.68
N ALA A 88 -21.01 -21.09 -11.23
CA ALA A 88 -19.74 -20.38 -11.06
C ALA A 88 -19.66 -19.56 -9.76
N PHE A 89 -20.67 -19.62 -8.89
CA PHE A 89 -20.76 -18.81 -7.66
C PHE A 89 -19.50 -18.82 -6.81
N PHE A 90 -18.98 -20.00 -6.46
CA PHE A 90 -17.78 -20.08 -5.62
C PHE A 90 -16.55 -19.47 -6.28
N LYS A 91 -16.40 -19.60 -7.61
CA LYS A 91 -15.28 -18.99 -8.34
C LYS A 91 -15.41 -17.47 -8.36
N ALA A 92 -16.60 -16.96 -8.63
CA ALA A 92 -16.88 -15.53 -8.63
C ALA A 92 -16.69 -14.91 -7.23
N PHE A 93 -17.19 -15.58 -6.19
CA PHE A 93 -17.02 -15.18 -4.78
C PHE A 93 -15.54 -15.17 -4.36
N LEU A 94 -14.77 -16.19 -4.73
CA LEU A 94 -13.34 -16.26 -4.41
C LEU A 94 -12.58 -15.06 -4.97
N VAL A 95 -12.84 -14.66 -6.22
CA VAL A 95 -12.13 -13.53 -6.86
C VAL A 95 -12.50 -12.19 -6.18
N VAL A 96 -13.74 -12.02 -5.75
CA VAL A 96 -14.17 -10.85 -4.95
C VAL A 96 -13.48 -10.85 -3.58
N ALA A 97 -13.43 -11.99 -2.90
CA ALA A 97 -12.75 -12.13 -1.61
C ALA A 97 -11.24 -11.84 -1.70
N LEU A 98 -10.59 -12.19 -2.82
CA LEU A 98 -9.18 -11.81 -3.05
C LEU A 98 -8.98 -10.29 -3.16
N CYS A 99 -9.96 -9.55 -3.70
CA CYS A 99 -9.89 -8.09 -3.69
C CYS A 99 -10.02 -7.52 -2.28
N GLU A 100 -10.85 -8.12 -1.43
CA GLU A 100 -11.04 -7.71 -0.04
C GLU A 100 -9.82 -8.03 0.84
N ALA A 101 -9.14 -9.14 0.59
CA ALA A 101 -7.92 -9.52 1.29
C ALA A 101 -6.84 -8.41 1.24
N LEU A 102 -6.78 -7.63 0.16
CA LEU A 102 -5.87 -6.47 0.05
C LEU A 102 -6.15 -5.41 1.12
N ALA A 103 -7.42 -5.10 1.40
CA ALA A 103 -7.80 -4.17 2.46
C ALA A 103 -7.46 -4.73 3.85
N VAL A 104 -7.68 -6.04 4.05
CA VAL A 104 -7.35 -6.73 5.31
C VAL A 104 -5.84 -6.68 5.58
N TYR A 105 -4.99 -6.85 4.58
CA TYR A 105 -3.54 -6.70 4.77
C TYR A 105 -3.14 -5.28 5.20
N GLY A 106 -3.74 -4.25 4.61
CA GLY A 106 -3.54 -2.86 5.06
C GLY A 106 -3.98 -2.63 6.50
N LEU A 107 -5.12 -3.22 6.90
CA LEU A 107 -5.60 -3.18 8.28
C LEU A 107 -4.65 -3.91 9.24
N ILE A 108 -4.14 -5.08 8.87
CA ILE A 108 -3.18 -5.83 9.70
C ILE A 108 -1.92 -5.01 9.93
N VAL A 109 -1.35 -4.41 8.87
CA VAL A 109 -0.15 -3.55 8.99
C VAL A 109 -0.44 -2.35 9.89
N ALA A 110 -1.59 -1.72 9.73
CA ALA A 110 -1.99 -0.60 10.58
C ALA A 110 -2.13 -0.99 12.06
N ILE A 111 -2.69 -2.18 12.36
CA ILE A 111 -2.76 -2.70 13.74
C ILE A 111 -1.35 -2.97 14.28
N LEU A 112 -0.46 -3.57 13.49
CA LEU A 112 0.92 -3.81 13.90
C LEU A 112 1.64 -2.50 14.25
N LEU A 113 1.46 -1.46 13.44
CA LEU A 113 1.99 -0.13 13.72
C LEU A 113 1.36 0.50 14.97
N TRP A 114 0.04 0.34 15.15
CA TRP A 114 -0.67 0.84 16.33
C TRP A 114 -0.12 0.24 17.64
N THR A 115 0.18 -1.05 17.66
CA THR A 115 0.75 -1.70 18.86
C THR A 115 2.15 -1.20 19.24
N LYS A 116 2.81 -0.46 18.35
CA LYS A 116 4.11 0.17 18.61
C LYS A 116 3.99 1.58 19.17
N ILE A 117 2.79 2.16 19.21
CA ILE A 117 2.58 3.51 19.77
C ILE A 117 2.80 3.44 21.29
N PRO A 118 3.79 4.19 21.83
CA PRO A 118 4.01 4.31 23.26
C PRO A 118 2.77 4.83 23.98
N THR A 119 2.35 4.14 25.04
CA THR A 119 1.35 4.67 25.97
C THR A 119 2.09 5.28 27.16
N PRO A 120 1.66 6.44 27.68
CA PRO A 120 2.28 7.00 28.87
C PRO A 120 2.09 6.03 30.03
N LEU A 121 3.18 5.72 30.73
CA LEU A 121 3.16 4.93 31.96
C LEU A 121 2.37 5.72 33.01
N THR A 122 1.09 5.39 33.15
CA THR A 122 0.30 5.82 34.31
C THR A 122 0.88 5.11 35.53
N ASN A 123 1.44 5.87 36.47
CA ASN A 123 1.28 5.50 37.89
C ASN A 123 -0.17 5.78 38.29
#